data_AF-A0A957I469-F1
#
_entry.id   AF-A0A957I469-F1
#
_cell.length_a   1.000
_cell.length_b   1.000
_cell.length_c   1.000
_cell.angle_alpha   90.00
_cell.angle_beta   90.00
_cell.angle_gamma   90.00
#
_symmetry.space_group_name_H-M   'P 1'
#
loop_
_entity.id
_entity.type
_entity.pdbx_description
1 polymer ?
#
loop_
_entity_poly.entity_id
_entity_poly.type
_entity_poly.pdbx_seq_one_letter_code
_entity_poly.pdbx_strand_id
1 'polypeptide(L)'
;ELLYMVGAPIGGNSAGAGIQSRYMIAGYTGNNNAWNGLEYGSVELWYDPIGSSFRGLRFGLQESVIEQHVLERGRLPRLLQAAQRLPTNSRIGMGVDWGTGAVIDDGQIISSIAGAYVALVADLESYGAADAASYVGPHHTLAMRNTALHVLPPGGYGYDFGQRRPIVNGQIDPMLPDIQARNLALVCAPTATAAPLLITGDLGTDPVGVVTQRFAAQAQATGGPTLILAAGFAHAGDALAEALLWKSDLMSLGVDNVQTAILVHNTDLETLAAQLAAATALFITGDDQVIMADQVAALTSFGIDDLLAQRWQAGVPMLFDNAAAAAVGGWMSAEPTPLTQEEVEIQASESFLADHIAITPGLALLPDAVFEPRVSYDYLYGRLVSHAVTHPTAVAFGIQRGSAIEVTPQAARFLGDGAVLAVDGRFAHVLGSGSNNAWAATWLFVDTYAGNDVLADTACPHNHATLSINFHYLWNNGETGDGIFYLAPDGTFVDQDGHDGNWGYSQPNALLWLRHGLNQDCEALRLARLDVGGSISGLQICTDGSGGRGVWSGVLQPITNN
;
A
#
# COMPACT_ATOMS: atom_id res chain seq x y z
N GLU A 1 -11.33 -21.02 -36.38
CA GLU A 1 -12.36 -21.93 -35.85
C GLU A 1 -12.19 -23.35 -36.36
N LEU A 2 -12.42 -23.66 -37.65
CA LEU A 2 -12.22 -25.03 -38.17
C LEU A 2 -10.83 -25.59 -37.80
N LEU A 3 -9.78 -24.80 -37.95
CA LEU A 3 -8.42 -25.17 -37.52
C LEU A 3 -8.31 -25.42 -36.00
N TYR A 4 -8.92 -24.56 -35.18
CA TYR A 4 -8.93 -24.71 -33.73
C TYR A 4 -9.71 -25.97 -33.29
N MET A 5 -10.86 -26.25 -33.92
CA MET A 5 -11.69 -27.42 -33.65
C MET A 5 -11.01 -28.75 -33.98
N VAL A 6 -10.07 -28.75 -34.93
CA VAL A 6 -9.26 -29.94 -35.25
C VAL A 6 -7.95 -30.00 -34.46
N GLY A 7 -7.81 -29.16 -33.42
CA GLY A 7 -6.67 -29.17 -32.51
C GLY A 7 -5.43 -28.43 -33.02
N ALA A 8 -5.55 -27.58 -34.06
CA ALA A 8 -4.42 -26.77 -34.49
C ALA A 8 -4.12 -25.69 -33.42
N PRO A 9 -2.86 -25.54 -32.98
CA PRO A 9 -2.49 -24.48 -32.05
C PRO A 9 -2.66 -23.11 -32.74
N ILE A 10 -3.29 -22.18 -32.02
CA ILE A 10 -3.47 -20.79 -32.46
C ILE A 10 -2.78 -19.89 -31.43
N GLY A 11 -1.85 -19.07 -31.88
CA GLY A 11 -1.16 -18.09 -31.04
C GLY A 11 -1.22 -16.70 -31.66
N GLY A 12 -1.23 -15.68 -30.81
CA GLY A 12 -1.09 -14.28 -31.20
C GLY A 12 -0.30 -13.52 -30.15
N ASN A 13 0.40 -12.48 -30.58
CA ASN A 13 1.07 -11.52 -29.69
C ASN A 13 0.40 -10.14 -29.80
N SER A 14 0.56 -9.30 -28.78
CA SER A 14 -0.01 -7.94 -28.78
C SER A 14 -1.52 -7.95 -29.08
N ALA A 15 -2.00 -7.19 -30.07
CA ALA A 15 -3.41 -7.23 -30.51
C ALA A 15 -3.88 -8.64 -30.91
N GLY A 16 -2.97 -9.48 -31.40
CA GLY A 16 -3.23 -10.89 -31.68
C GLY A 16 -3.49 -11.72 -30.42
N ALA A 17 -2.96 -11.35 -29.26
CA ALA A 17 -3.33 -11.98 -27.99
C ALA A 17 -4.71 -11.49 -27.52
N GLY A 18 -4.97 -10.18 -27.61
CA GLY A 18 -6.26 -9.59 -27.22
C GLY A 18 -7.45 -10.17 -27.99
N ILE A 19 -7.31 -10.39 -29.30
CA ILE A 19 -8.38 -10.99 -30.12
C ILE A 19 -8.66 -12.46 -29.77
N GLN A 20 -7.82 -13.15 -28.99
CA GLN A 20 -8.06 -14.53 -28.51
C GLN A 20 -9.06 -14.59 -27.35
N SER A 21 -9.69 -13.47 -26.99
CA SER A 21 -10.87 -13.40 -26.14
C SER A 21 -12.08 -12.94 -26.94
N ARG A 22 -13.29 -13.43 -26.63
CA ARG A 22 -14.53 -13.01 -27.32
C ARG A 22 -14.82 -11.54 -27.04
N TYR A 23 -14.75 -11.17 -25.77
CA TYR A 23 -14.81 -9.78 -25.34
C TYR A 23 -13.42 -9.19 -25.53
N MET A 24 -13.31 -8.22 -26.43
CA MET A 24 -12.02 -7.70 -26.86
C MET A 24 -11.89 -6.23 -26.48
N ILE A 25 -10.75 -5.87 -25.90
CA ILE A 25 -10.35 -4.47 -25.75
C ILE A 25 -9.79 -4.02 -27.10
N ALA A 26 -10.50 -3.13 -27.78
CA ALA A 26 -10.07 -2.60 -29.07
C ALA A 26 -9.00 -1.52 -28.93
N GLY A 27 -9.00 -0.82 -27.79
CA GLY A 27 -8.03 0.22 -27.48
C GLY A 27 -8.57 1.22 -26.47
N TYR A 28 -7.96 2.40 -26.47
CA TYR A 28 -8.51 3.58 -25.81
C TYR A 28 -9.42 4.34 -26.77
N THR A 29 -10.51 4.91 -26.25
CA THR A 29 -11.38 5.80 -27.01
C THR A 29 -10.68 7.14 -27.22
N GLY A 30 -10.57 7.62 -28.46
CA GLY A 30 -10.02 8.94 -28.76
C GLY A 30 -8.55 9.10 -28.35
N ASN A 31 -8.24 10.20 -27.64
CA ASN A 31 -6.88 10.53 -27.19
C ASN A 31 -6.56 10.00 -25.77
N ASN A 32 -7.43 9.18 -25.20
CA ASN A 32 -7.21 8.58 -23.88
C ASN A 32 -6.00 7.65 -23.89
N ASN A 33 -5.37 7.49 -22.74
CA ASN A 33 -4.18 6.64 -22.56
C ASN A 33 -4.20 5.96 -21.17
N ALA A 34 -3.08 5.36 -20.77
CA ALA A 34 -2.92 4.64 -19.49
C ALA A 34 -3.40 5.46 -18.28
N TRP A 35 -3.16 6.77 -18.30
CA TRP A 35 -3.59 7.70 -17.27
C TRP A 35 -5.11 7.68 -17.04
N ASN A 36 -5.88 7.60 -18.12
CA ASN A 36 -7.34 7.65 -18.10
C ASN A 36 -7.98 6.28 -17.90
N GLY A 37 -7.20 5.22 -17.63
CA GLY A 37 -7.69 3.85 -17.71
C GLY A 37 -8.81 3.50 -16.73
N LEU A 38 -8.98 4.26 -15.64
CA LEU A 38 -10.09 4.14 -14.68
C LEU A 38 -11.32 5.01 -15.03
N GLU A 39 -11.22 5.92 -16.00
CA GLU A 39 -12.31 6.84 -16.33
C GLU A 39 -13.38 6.16 -17.19
N TYR A 40 -14.66 6.40 -16.88
CA TYR A 40 -15.76 5.87 -17.67
C TYR A 40 -15.66 6.32 -19.14
N GLY A 41 -15.76 5.36 -20.06
CA GLY A 41 -15.72 5.63 -21.51
C GLY A 41 -14.31 5.78 -22.10
N SER A 42 -13.26 5.71 -21.29
CA SER A 42 -11.88 5.76 -21.80
C SER A 42 -11.48 4.51 -22.60
N VAL A 43 -12.14 3.39 -22.35
CA VAL A 43 -11.84 2.08 -22.97
C VAL A 43 -12.84 1.76 -24.07
N GLU A 44 -12.34 1.45 -25.25
CA GLU A 44 -13.15 0.89 -26.34
C GLU A 44 -13.22 -0.63 -26.19
N LEU A 45 -14.43 -1.13 -25.91
CA LEU A 45 -14.68 -2.54 -25.66
C LEU A 45 -15.62 -3.12 -26.73
N TRP A 46 -15.20 -4.20 -27.36
CA TRP A 46 -15.89 -4.92 -28.42
C TRP A 46 -16.40 -6.26 -27.88
N TYR A 47 -17.70 -6.35 -27.63
CA TYR A 47 -18.33 -7.51 -26.98
C TYR A 47 -19.68 -7.87 -27.62
N ASP A 48 -19.88 -7.50 -28.88
CA ASP A 48 -21.09 -7.82 -29.62
C ASP A 48 -21.31 -9.34 -29.74
N PRO A 49 -22.57 -9.78 -30.02
CA PRO A 49 -22.89 -11.18 -30.25
C PRO A 49 -22.06 -11.83 -31.38
N ILE A 50 -21.97 -13.17 -31.34
CA ILE A 50 -21.34 -13.96 -32.40
C ILE A 50 -22.05 -13.67 -33.73
N GLY A 51 -21.28 -13.24 -34.72
CA GLY A 51 -21.79 -12.79 -36.02
C GLY A 51 -21.55 -11.30 -36.31
N SER A 52 -21.26 -10.49 -35.27
CA SER A 52 -20.81 -9.10 -35.44
C SER A 52 -19.31 -9.01 -35.76
N SER A 53 -18.91 -7.85 -36.30
CA SER A 53 -17.53 -7.43 -36.53
C SER A 53 -16.87 -6.81 -35.29
N PHE A 54 -17.64 -6.34 -34.30
CA PHE A 54 -17.13 -5.70 -33.08
C PHE A 54 -17.01 -6.69 -31.91
N ARG A 55 -16.15 -7.70 -32.10
CA ARG A 55 -15.80 -8.71 -31.10
C ARG A 55 -14.45 -9.34 -31.42
N GLY A 56 -13.84 -10.05 -30.47
CA GLY A 56 -12.71 -10.93 -30.75
C GLY A 56 -13.12 -12.29 -31.30
N LEU A 57 -12.29 -13.33 -31.15
CA LEU A 57 -12.52 -14.66 -31.70
C LEU A 57 -13.62 -15.42 -30.94
N ARG A 58 -14.33 -16.31 -31.64
CA ARG A 58 -15.38 -17.19 -31.06
C ARG A 58 -14.83 -18.45 -30.38
N PHE A 59 -13.53 -18.46 -30.13
CA PHE A 59 -12.78 -19.48 -29.42
C PHE A 59 -11.67 -18.80 -28.62
N GLY A 60 -11.00 -19.53 -27.72
CA GLY A 60 -10.20 -18.92 -26.64
C GLY A 60 -11.11 -18.51 -25.48
N LEU A 61 -10.76 -17.48 -24.71
CA LEU A 61 -11.56 -17.06 -23.55
C LEU A 61 -12.89 -16.43 -24.00
N GLN A 62 -14.03 -17.04 -23.64
CA GLN A 62 -15.34 -16.57 -24.12
C GLN A 62 -16.08 -15.62 -23.16
N GLU A 63 -15.72 -15.66 -21.88
CA GLU A 63 -16.40 -14.96 -20.79
C GLU A 63 -15.45 -14.06 -19.98
N SER A 64 -14.35 -13.63 -20.62
CA SER A 64 -13.34 -12.76 -20.04
C SER A 64 -12.72 -11.90 -21.15
N VAL A 65 -11.99 -10.85 -20.77
CA VAL A 65 -11.13 -10.07 -21.68
C VAL A 65 -9.66 -10.46 -21.51
N ILE A 66 -8.89 -10.36 -22.60
CA ILE A 66 -7.42 -10.40 -22.57
C ILE A 66 -6.88 -9.00 -22.88
N GLU A 67 -6.10 -8.48 -21.94
CA GLU A 67 -5.25 -7.31 -22.06
C GLU A 67 -3.82 -7.73 -22.41
N GLN A 68 -3.18 -6.94 -23.26
CA GLN A 68 -1.83 -7.14 -23.76
C GLN A 68 -0.92 -5.99 -23.32
N HIS A 69 0.35 -6.31 -23.04
CA HIS A 69 1.32 -5.35 -22.51
C HIS A 69 0.78 -4.69 -21.24
N VAL A 70 0.23 -5.53 -20.35
CA VAL A 70 -0.53 -5.04 -19.19
C VAL A 70 0.35 -4.21 -18.25
N LEU A 71 1.64 -4.50 -18.15
CA LEU A 71 2.61 -3.75 -17.33
C LEU A 71 3.39 -2.77 -18.19
N GLU A 72 4.04 -3.23 -19.27
CA GLU A 72 4.87 -2.41 -20.18
C GLU A 72 4.16 -1.10 -20.50
N ARG A 73 2.84 -1.14 -20.75
CA ARG A 73 2.06 0.04 -21.17
C ARG A 73 1.09 0.56 -20.11
N GLY A 74 1.26 0.16 -18.85
CA GLY A 74 0.49 0.66 -17.72
C GLY A 74 -1.01 0.40 -17.81
N ARG A 75 -1.41 -0.77 -18.28
CA ARG A 75 -2.82 -1.08 -18.64
C ARG A 75 -3.60 -1.81 -17.56
N LEU A 76 -3.07 -1.94 -16.34
CA LEU A 76 -3.86 -2.47 -15.22
C LEU A 76 -5.17 -1.69 -15.00
N PRO A 77 -5.21 -0.34 -14.95
CA PRO A 77 -6.46 0.42 -14.94
C PRO A 77 -7.42 0.07 -16.07
N ARG A 78 -6.92 -0.05 -17.31
CA ARG A 78 -7.73 -0.41 -18.47
C ARG A 78 -8.30 -1.82 -18.35
N LEU A 79 -7.52 -2.77 -17.81
CA LEU A 79 -7.97 -4.12 -17.53
C LEU A 79 -9.12 -4.11 -16.51
N LEU A 80 -8.98 -3.39 -15.40
CA LEU A 80 -10.02 -3.24 -14.38
C LEU A 80 -11.29 -2.61 -14.99
N GLN A 81 -11.11 -1.55 -15.79
CA GLN A 81 -12.23 -0.87 -16.41
C GLN A 81 -12.95 -1.72 -17.45
N ALA A 82 -12.20 -2.48 -18.26
CA ALA A 82 -12.75 -3.40 -19.24
C ALA A 82 -13.51 -4.54 -18.55
N ALA A 83 -12.90 -5.17 -17.55
CA ALA A 83 -13.51 -6.25 -16.78
C ALA A 83 -14.82 -5.79 -16.11
N GLN A 84 -14.85 -4.59 -15.53
CA GLN A 84 -16.04 -4.02 -14.89
C GLN A 84 -17.23 -3.89 -15.86
N ARG A 85 -16.96 -3.63 -17.14
CA ARG A 85 -17.99 -3.40 -18.16
C ARG A 85 -18.48 -4.69 -18.83
N LEU A 86 -17.97 -5.85 -18.44
CA LEU A 86 -18.42 -7.14 -18.96
C LEU A 86 -19.80 -7.53 -18.42
N PRO A 87 -20.51 -8.45 -19.10
CA PRO A 87 -21.76 -8.99 -18.60
C PRO A 87 -21.59 -9.64 -17.21
N THR A 88 -22.66 -9.62 -16.42
CA THR A 88 -22.71 -10.28 -15.10
C THR A 88 -22.26 -11.74 -15.19
N ASN A 89 -21.44 -12.18 -14.23
CA ASN A 89 -20.75 -13.46 -14.15
C ASN A 89 -19.51 -13.61 -15.03
N SER A 90 -19.18 -12.60 -15.84
CA SER A 90 -18.02 -12.58 -16.73
C SER A 90 -17.04 -11.44 -16.42
N ARG A 91 -17.16 -10.73 -15.28
CA ARG A 91 -16.34 -9.55 -14.95
C ARG A 91 -14.98 -9.94 -14.38
N ILE A 92 -14.25 -10.77 -15.13
CA ILE A 92 -12.89 -11.18 -14.86
C ILE A 92 -12.04 -10.87 -16.10
N GLY A 93 -10.88 -10.26 -15.88
CA GLY A 93 -9.94 -9.93 -16.95
C GLY A 93 -8.58 -10.59 -16.74
N MET A 94 -7.93 -10.96 -17.83
CA MET A 94 -6.52 -11.37 -17.83
C MET A 94 -5.67 -10.30 -18.49
N GLY A 95 -4.56 -9.92 -17.87
CA GLY A 95 -3.49 -9.18 -18.52
C GLY A 95 -2.31 -10.08 -18.79
N VAL A 96 -1.73 -9.99 -19.97
CA VAL A 96 -0.46 -10.65 -20.31
C VAL A 96 0.55 -9.58 -20.67
N ASP A 97 1.67 -9.57 -19.98
CA ASP A 97 2.67 -8.55 -20.19
C ASP A 97 3.57 -8.80 -21.42
N TRP A 98 4.37 -7.81 -21.79
CA TRP A 98 5.38 -7.96 -22.83
C TRP A 98 6.30 -9.17 -22.55
N GLY A 99 6.74 -9.86 -23.61
CA GLY A 99 7.60 -11.04 -23.46
C GLY A 99 6.98 -12.22 -22.68
N THR A 100 5.67 -12.18 -22.37
CA THR A 100 4.96 -13.20 -21.58
C THR A 100 3.79 -13.79 -22.37
N GLY A 101 3.47 -15.06 -22.12
CA GLY A 101 2.39 -15.80 -22.77
C GLY A 101 1.78 -16.84 -21.84
N ALA A 102 0.58 -17.30 -22.21
CA ALA A 102 -0.17 -18.32 -21.49
C ALA A 102 -0.83 -19.28 -22.47
N VAL A 103 -1.07 -20.52 -22.04
CA VAL A 103 -1.91 -21.47 -22.77
C VAL A 103 -3.34 -21.32 -22.27
N ILE A 104 -4.31 -21.23 -23.19
CA ILE A 104 -5.74 -21.24 -22.88
C ILE A 104 -6.27 -22.64 -23.18
N ASP A 105 -6.60 -23.38 -22.12
CA ASP A 105 -7.19 -24.71 -22.16
C ASP A 105 -8.70 -24.63 -21.95
N ASP A 106 -9.47 -25.36 -22.75
CA ASP A 106 -10.93 -25.45 -22.71
C ASP A 106 -11.69 -24.11 -22.68
N GLY A 107 -11.04 -23.02 -23.12
CA GLY A 107 -11.62 -21.67 -23.12
C GLY A 107 -11.88 -21.08 -21.72
N GLN A 108 -11.41 -21.72 -20.66
CA GLN A 108 -11.70 -21.37 -19.27
C GLN A 108 -10.52 -21.52 -18.32
N ILE A 109 -9.43 -22.16 -18.74
CA ILE A 109 -8.25 -22.34 -17.90
C ILE A 109 -7.07 -21.67 -18.59
N ILE A 110 -6.32 -20.88 -17.83
CA ILE A 110 -5.02 -20.39 -18.25
C ILE A 110 -3.93 -21.10 -17.46
N SER A 111 -3.02 -21.72 -18.19
CA SER A 111 -1.97 -22.57 -17.66
C SER A 111 -0.65 -22.26 -18.37
N SER A 112 0.41 -22.94 -17.95
CA SER A 112 1.70 -22.94 -18.65
C SER A 112 2.23 -21.53 -18.96
N ILE A 113 2.09 -20.61 -17.99
CA ILE A 113 2.62 -19.25 -18.14
C ILE A 113 4.12 -19.35 -18.45
N ALA A 114 4.56 -18.63 -19.47
CA ALA A 114 5.93 -18.65 -19.95
C ALA A 114 6.35 -17.24 -20.36
N GLY A 115 7.62 -16.89 -20.14
CA GLY A 115 8.17 -15.60 -20.54
C GLY A 115 9.01 -14.92 -19.48
N ALA A 116 9.28 -13.63 -19.72
CA ALA A 116 10.15 -12.82 -18.88
C ALA A 116 9.46 -12.32 -17.60
N TYR A 117 8.15 -12.04 -17.63
CA TYR A 117 7.44 -11.39 -16.52
C TYR A 117 6.23 -12.21 -16.06
N VAL A 118 5.05 -11.59 -15.96
CA VAL A 118 3.86 -12.19 -15.34
C VAL A 118 2.62 -12.02 -16.22
N ALA A 119 1.65 -12.91 -15.99
CA ALA A 119 0.26 -12.63 -16.31
C ALA A 119 -0.43 -12.11 -15.05
N LEU A 120 -1.38 -11.19 -15.22
CA LEU A 120 -2.29 -10.73 -14.18
C LEU A 120 -3.69 -11.30 -14.40
N VAL A 121 -4.40 -11.62 -13.34
CA VAL A 121 -5.85 -11.85 -13.39
C VAL A 121 -6.52 -10.92 -12.40
N ALA A 122 -7.48 -10.12 -12.87
CA ALA A 122 -8.34 -9.29 -12.04
C ALA A 122 -9.73 -9.90 -12.00
N ASP A 123 -10.11 -10.44 -10.85
CA ASP A 123 -11.41 -11.03 -10.56
C ASP A 123 -12.25 -10.06 -9.74
N LEU A 124 -13.23 -9.45 -10.42
CA LEU A 124 -14.16 -8.50 -9.81
C LEU A 124 -15.47 -9.19 -9.38
N GLU A 125 -15.60 -10.52 -9.56
CA GLU A 125 -16.84 -11.26 -9.31
C GLU A 125 -16.81 -12.00 -7.98
N SER A 126 -15.69 -12.65 -7.61
CA SER A 126 -15.64 -13.54 -6.43
C SER A 126 -16.00 -12.86 -5.11
N TYR A 127 -15.74 -11.56 -5.00
CA TYR A 127 -16.06 -10.75 -3.82
C TYR A 127 -17.05 -9.60 -4.12
N GLY A 128 -17.78 -9.69 -5.24
CA GLY A 128 -18.81 -8.71 -5.59
C GLY A 128 -18.30 -7.30 -5.88
N ALA A 129 -17.00 -7.15 -6.16
CA ALA A 129 -16.38 -5.86 -6.46
C ALA A 129 -17.11 -5.13 -7.58
N ALA A 130 -17.46 -5.87 -8.64
CA ALA A 130 -18.12 -5.30 -9.79
C ALA A 130 -19.55 -4.82 -9.54
N ASP A 131 -20.29 -5.51 -8.68
CA ASP A 131 -21.67 -5.13 -8.34
C ASP A 131 -21.71 -3.93 -7.39
N ALA A 132 -20.68 -3.76 -6.57
CA ALA A 132 -20.54 -2.64 -5.64
C ALA A 132 -19.84 -1.41 -6.26
N ALA A 133 -19.24 -1.55 -7.44
CA ALA A 133 -18.51 -0.48 -8.08
C ALA A 133 -19.41 0.69 -8.51
N SER A 134 -18.82 1.89 -8.56
CA SER A 134 -19.51 3.11 -8.99
C SER A 134 -18.56 4.01 -9.79
N TYR A 135 -19.13 4.94 -10.54
CA TYR A 135 -18.37 5.98 -11.24
C TYR A 135 -18.60 7.32 -10.57
N VAL A 136 -17.54 7.92 -10.03
CA VAL A 136 -17.62 9.07 -9.13
C VAL A 136 -16.73 10.22 -9.59
N GLY A 137 -16.97 11.41 -9.03
CA GLY A 137 -16.18 12.60 -9.35
C GLY A 137 -16.44 13.17 -10.74
N PRO A 138 -15.73 14.26 -11.11
CA PRO A 138 -15.95 14.98 -12.37
C PRO A 138 -15.58 14.16 -13.61
N HIS A 139 -14.63 13.24 -13.48
CA HIS A 139 -14.16 12.38 -14.58
C HIS A 139 -14.90 11.03 -14.66
N HIS A 140 -15.92 10.81 -13.83
CA HIS A 140 -16.61 9.52 -13.74
C HIS A 140 -15.61 8.36 -13.55
N THR A 141 -14.72 8.53 -12.57
CA THR A 141 -13.65 7.57 -12.26
C THR A 141 -14.22 6.34 -11.57
N LEU A 142 -13.75 5.15 -11.96
CA LEU A 142 -14.16 3.88 -11.39
C LEU A 142 -13.70 3.75 -9.93
N ALA A 143 -14.65 3.85 -9.00
CA ALA A 143 -14.48 3.52 -7.60
C ALA A 143 -14.95 2.09 -7.32
N MET A 144 -14.06 1.25 -6.81
CA MET A 144 -14.31 -0.19 -6.64
C MET A 144 -13.55 -0.75 -5.44
N ARG A 145 -14.11 -1.76 -4.76
CA ARG A 145 -13.51 -2.41 -3.59
C ARG A 145 -13.44 -3.92 -3.77
N ASN A 146 -12.45 -4.55 -3.16
CA ASN A 146 -12.29 -6.00 -3.06
C ASN A 146 -12.11 -6.70 -4.42
N THR A 147 -11.42 -6.07 -5.37
CA THR A 147 -11.01 -6.79 -6.59
C THR A 147 -9.90 -7.76 -6.22
N ALA A 148 -10.09 -9.06 -6.49
CA ALA A 148 -9.02 -10.03 -6.31
C ALA A 148 -8.04 -9.94 -7.49
N LEU A 149 -6.79 -9.62 -7.20
CA LEU A 149 -5.69 -9.60 -8.15
C LEU A 149 -4.80 -10.82 -7.92
N HIS A 150 -4.46 -11.50 -9.01
CA HIS A 150 -3.52 -12.61 -9.05
C HIS A 150 -2.36 -12.25 -9.96
N VAL A 151 -1.14 -12.39 -9.45
CA VAL A 151 0.13 -12.21 -10.14
C VAL A 151 0.69 -13.60 -10.42
N LEU A 152 0.68 -14.00 -11.69
CA LEU A 152 0.91 -15.38 -12.12
C LEU A 152 2.18 -15.43 -12.99
N PRO A 153 3.33 -15.81 -12.44
CA PRO A 153 4.55 -16.01 -13.19
C PRO A 153 4.63 -17.42 -13.79
N PRO A 154 5.61 -17.72 -14.65
CA PRO A 154 6.02 -19.07 -14.97
C PRO A 154 6.33 -19.92 -13.72
N GLY A 155 6.16 -21.24 -13.82
CA GLY A 155 6.52 -22.18 -12.75
C GLY A 155 5.35 -22.86 -12.02
N GLY A 156 4.28 -23.21 -12.74
CA GLY A 156 3.16 -23.98 -12.20
C GLY A 156 1.96 -23.14 -11.75
N TYR A 157 1.96 -21.85 -12.05
CA TYR A 157 0.85 -20.95 -11.79
C TYR A 157 -0.12 -20.87 -12.97
N GLY A 158 -1.38 -20.54 -12.68
CA GLY A 158 -2.44 -20.38 -13.65
C GLY A 158 -3.73 -19.88 -12.99
N TYR A 159 -4.84 -19.95 -13.72
CA TYR A 159 -6.15 -19.55 -13.20
C TYR A 159 -7.26 -20.32 -13.92
N ASP A 160 -8.26 -20.76 -13.16
CA ASP A 160 -9.49 -21.37 -13.66
C ASP A 160 -10.62 -20.31 -13.57
N PHE A 161 -11.06 -19.81 -14.72
CA PHE A 161 -12.14 -18.82 -14.83
C PHE A 161 -13.52 -19.39 -14.49
N GLY A 162 -13.73 -20.69 -14.71
CA GLY A 162 -14.99 -21.36 -14.39
C GLY A 162 -15.18 -21.50 -12.88
N GLN A 163 -14.10 -21.82 -12.17
CA GLN A 163 -14.09 -21.92 -10.71
C GLN A 163 -13.76 -20.60 -10.00
N ARG A 164 -13.24 -19.61 -10.75
CA ARG A 164 -12.74 -18.32 -10.26
C ARG A 164 -11.69 -18.53 -9.18
N ARG A 165 -10.68 -19.34 -9.50
CA ARG A 165 -9.61 -19.73 -8.56
C ARG A 165 -8.25 -19.72 -9.24
N PRO A 166 -7.20 -19.24 -8.54
CA PRO A 166 -5.85 -19.43 -9.01
C PRO A 166 -5.45 -20.90 -8.97
N ILE A 167 -4.58 -21.28 -9.89
CA ILE A 167 -3.90 -22.57 -9.91
C ILE A 167 -2.49 -22.31 -9.38
N VAL A 168 -2.09 -23.08 -8.38
CA VAL A 168 -0.78 -23.01 -7.73
C VAL A 168 -0.16 -24.40 -7.76
N ASN A 169 1.03 -24.53 -8.34
CA ASN A 169 1.72 -25.81 -8.55
C ASN A 169 0.84 -26.87 -9.24
N GLY A 170 0.04 -26.43 -10.23
CA GLY A 170 -0.87 -27.29 -10.98
C GLY A 170 -2.10 -27.78 -10.19
N GLN A 171 -2.34 -27.26 -8.99
CA GLN A 171 -3.53 -27.54 -8.19
C GLN A 171 -4.38 -26.28 -8.05
N ILE A 172 -5.69 -26.42 -8.14
CA ILE A 172 -6.61 -25.31 -7.90
C ILE A 172 -6.57 -24.97 -6.42
N ASP A 173 -6.45 -23.69 -6.09
CA ASP A 173 -6.54 -23.21 -4.72
C ASP A 173 -7.90 -23.59 -4.11
N PRO A 174 -7.94 -24.40 -3.05
CA PRO A 174 -9.18 -24.98 -2.55
C PRO A 174 -10.06 -23.98 -1.80
N MET A 175 -9.55 -22.81 -1.42
CA MET A 175 -10.23 -21.91 -0.48
C MET A 175 -10.28 -20.46 -0.99
N LEU A 176 -11.35 -19.76 -0.60
CA LEU A 176 -11.39 -18.30 -0.67
C LEU A 176 -10.83 -17.73 0.63
N PRO A 177 -10.02 -16.66 0.57
CA PRO A 177 -9.70 -15.87 1.76
C PRO A 177 -10.94 -15.34 2.46
N ASP A 178 -10.95 -15.35 3.79
CA ASP A 178 -11.94 -14.63 4.58
C ASP A 178 -11.49 -13.19 4.78
N ILE A 179 -12.19 -12.25 4.12
CA ILE A 179 -11.88 -10.82 4.16
C ILE A 179 -12.88 -10.01 4.99
N GLN A 180 -13.71 -10.63 5.83
CA GLN A 180 -14.72 -9.90 6.61
C GLN A 180 -14.12 -8.84 7.55
N ALA A 181 -12.88 -9.07 8.03
CA ALA A 181 -12.16 -8.13 8.88
C ALA A 181 -11.32 -7.10 8.08
N ARG A 182 -11.28 -7.19 6.74
CA ARG A 182 -10.48 -6.31 5.90
C ARG A 182 -10.95 -4.87 6.06
N ASN A 183 -10.03 -4.02 6.48
CA ASN A 183 -10.22 -2.57 6.60
C ASN A 183 -8.87 -1.85 6.40
N LEU A 184 -8.91 -0.54 6.17
CA LEU A 184 -7.73 0.30 5.97
C LEU A 184 -7.46 1.25 7.14
N ALA A 185 -7.86 0.89 8.37
CA ALA A 185 -7.62 1.70 9.57
C ALA A 185 -6.13 1.91 9.93
N LEU A 186 -5.22 1.29 9.16
CA LEU A 186 -3.77 1.55 9.16
C LEU A 186 -3.40 2.96 8.64
N VAL A 187 -4.27 3.60 7.85
CA VAL A 187 -4.10 4.99 7.42
C VAL A 187 -4.92 5.88 8.33
N CYS A 188 -4.43 6.09 9.54
CA CYS A 188 -5.14 6.84 10.57
C CYS A 188 -4.19 7.77 11.31
N ALA A 189 -4.70 8.94 11.67
CA ALA A 189 -3.90 9.83 12.52
C ALA A 189 -3.72 9.18 13.90
N PRO A 190 -2.53 9.29 14.50
CA PRO A 190 -2.21 8.63 15.77
C PRO A 190 -2.89 9.27 16.98
N THR A 191 -3.36 10.52 16.88
CA THR A 191 -3.99 11.25 17.98
C THR A 191 -5.20 12.06 17.52
N ALA A 192 -6.09 12.38 18.47
CA ALA A 192 -7.23 13.28 18.24
C ALA A 192 -6.83 14.74 17.96
N THR A 193 -5.61 15.13 18.32
CA THR A 193 -5.04 16.48 18.15
C THR A 193 -4.28 16.64 16.84
N ALA A 194 -3.99 15.55 16.13
CA ALA A 194 -3.26 15.60 14.89
C ALA A 194 -4.00 16.46 13.85
N ALA A 195 -3.27 17.32 13.17
CA ALA A 195 -3.80 18.10 12.06
C ALA A 195 -3.82 17.25 10.78
N PRO A 196 -4.46 17.72 9.70
CA PRO A 196 -4.47 16.97 8.45
C PRO A 196 -3.05 16.75 7.90
N LEU A 197 -2.79 15.51 7.48
CA LEU A 197 -1.62 15.09 6.71
C LEU A 197 -2.08 14.77 5.27
N LEU A 198 -1.54 15.48 4.29
CA LEU A 198 -1.82 15.30 2.87
C LEU A 198 -0.66 14.55 2.22
N ILE A 199 -0.93 13.38 1.67
CA ILE A 199 0.04 12.53 0.97
C ILE A 199 -0.37 12.51 -0.49
N THR A 200 0.49 12.98 -1.39
CA THR A 200 0.04 13.41 -2.73
C THR A 200 0.79 12.70 -3.86
N GLY A 201 0.17 12.66 -5.04
CA GLY A 201 0.64 11.86 -6.17
C GLY A 201 1.51 12.58 -7.20
N ASP A 202 2.10 13.73 -6.87
CA ASP A 202 2.66 14.79 -7.74
C ASP A 202 1.63 15.89 -8.11
N LEU A 203 1.81 17.07 -7.51
CA LEU A 203 0.98 18.25 -7.72
C LEU A 203 1.53 19.22 -8.78
N GLY A 204 2.70 18.98 -9.36
CA GLY A 204 3.38 19.93 -10.25
C GLY A 204 2.63 20.29 -11.55
N THR A 205 1.62 19.49 -11.93
CA THR A 205 0.75 19.83 -13.08
C THR A 205 -0.45 20.70 -12.73
N ASP A 206 -0.79 20.79 -11.45
CA ASP A 206 -1.86 21.66 -10.94
C ASP A 206 -1.44 22.25 -9.58
N PRO A 207 -0.42 23.13 -9.57
CA PRO A 207 0.18 23.61 -8.32
C PRO A 207 -0.77 24.45 -7.47
N VAL A 208 -1.86 24.97 -8.05
CA VAL A 208 -2.92 25.71 -7.34
C VAL A 208 -4.24 24.93 -7.30
N GLY A 209 -4.17 23.61 -7.50
CA GLY A 209 -5.31 22.71 -7.52
C GLY A 209 -6.00 22.51 -6.17
N VAL A 210 -7.03 21.68 -6.15
CA VAL A 210 -7.87 21.45 -4.96
C VAL A 210 -7.08 20.93 -3.76
N VAL A 211 -6.02 20.15 -3.98
CA VAL A 211 -5.13 19.63 -2.92
C VAL A 211 -4.28 20.76 -2.34
N THR A 212 -3.62 21.57 -3.16
CA THR A 212 -2.83 22.71 -2.67
C THR A 212 -3.71 23.75 -2.00
N GLN A 213 -4.91 24.02 -2.53
CA GLN A 213 -5.90 24.90 -1.90
C GLN A 213 -6.30 24.39 -0.51
N ARG A 214 -6.49 23.07 -0.37
CA ARG A 214 -6.79 22.43 0.92
C ARG A 214 -5.67 22.68 1.94
N PHE A 215 -4.40 22.49 1.55
CA PHE A 215 -3.26 22.77 2.40
C PHE A 215 -3.12 24.28 2.71
N ALA A 216 -3.26 25.15 1.72
CA ALA A 216 -3.14 26.59 1.88
C ALA A 216 -4.15 27.13 2.89
N ALA A 217 -5.40 26.63 2.85
CA ALA A 217 -6.42 26.99 3.83
C ALA A 217 -6.04 26.56 5.27
N GLN A 218 -5.40 25.40 5.43
CA GLN A 218 -4.91 24.93 6.73
C GLN A 218 -3.74 25.78 7.22
N ALA A 219 -2.78 26.08 6.34
CA ALA A 219 -1.64 26.94 6.63
C ALA A 219 -2.07 28.36 7.02
N GLN A 220 -3.07 28.94 6.34
CA GLN A 220 -3.64 30.24 6.71
C GLN A 220 -4.29 30.22 8.09
N ALA A 221 -5.00 29.13 8.42
CA ALA A 221 -5.68 28.98 9.70
C ALA A 221 -4.71 28.94 10.89
N THR A 222 -3.45 28.49 10.69
CA THR A 222 -2.44 28.51 11.75
C THR A 222 -1.86 29.91 11.99
N GLY A 223 -1.88 30.79 10.96
CA GLY A 223 -1.44 32.19 11.05
C GLY A 223 0.06 32.39 11.29
N GLY A 224 0.85 31.30 11.32
CA GLY A 224 2.28 31.32 11.59
C GLY A 224 3.14 31.03 10.35
N PRO A 225 4.45 30.78 10.53
CA PRO A 225 5.33 30.43 9.44
C PRO A 225 4.95 29.10 8.79
N THR A 226 4.80 29.09 7.48
CA THR A 226 4.71 27.89 6.64
C THR A 226 6.09 27.61 6.05
N LEU A 227 6.63 26.42 6.28
CA LEU A 227 7.93 26.04 5.73
C LEU A 227 7.74 25.08 4.56
N ILE A 228 8.33 25.44 3.42
CA ILE A 228 8.53 24.54 2.29
C ILE A 228 9.93 23.93 2.39
N LEU A 229 10.04 22.61 2.42
CA LEU A 229 11.29 21.87 2.36
C LEU A 229 11.37 21.13 1.02
N ALA A 230 12.32 21.49 0.17
CA ALA A 230 12.62 20.74 -1.05
C ALA A 230 13.76 19.74 -0.79
N ALA A 231 13.46 18.46 -0.96
CA ALA A 231 14.34 17.32 -0.72
C ALA A 231 14.39 16.41 -1.96
N GLY A 232 15.29 15.43 -2.02
CA GLY A 232 15.35 14.48 -3.14
C GLY A 232 15.83 15.07 -4.47
N PHE A 233 16.63 16.16 -4.45
CA PHE A 233 17.21 16.78 -5.65
C PHE A 233 18.72 16.53 -5.72
N ALA A 234 19.22 16.29 -6.93
CA ALA A 234 20.66 16.11 -7.18
C ALA A 234 21.48 17.40 -6.95
N HIS A 235 20.87 18.57 -7.16
CA HIS A 235 21.54 19.85 -7.07
C HIS A 235 20.75 20.85 -6.21
N ALA A 236 21.47 21.59 -5.37
CA ALA A 236 20.89 22.61 -4.49
C ALA A 236 20.15 23.73 -5.25
N GLY A 237 20.60 24.04 -6.47
CA GLY A 237 19.93 25.03 -7.34
C GLY A 237 18.53 24.59 -7.75
N ASP A 238 18.36 23.32 -8.08
CA ASP A 238 17.08 22.75 -8.51
C ASP A 238 16.11 22.66 -7.33
N ALA A 239 16.60 22.19 -6.17
CA ALA A 239 15.83 22.18 -4.92
C ALA A 239 15.34 23.59 -4.55
N LEU A 240 16.21 24.60 -4.66
CA LEU A 240 15.86 25.98 -4.34
C LEU A 240 14.86 26.55 -5.35
N ALA A 241 15.04 26.25 -6.64
CA ALA A 241 14.11 26.69 -7.68
C ALA A 241 12.71 26.12 -7.43
N GLU A 242 12.60 24.83 -7.11
CA GLU A 242 11.34 24.17 -6.77
C GLU A 242 10.69 24.79 -5.53
N ALA A 243 11.46 24.98 -4.45
CA ALA A 243 10.93 25.60 -3.23
C ALA A 243 10.41 27.02 -3.45
N LEU A 244 11.05 27.79 -4.35
CA LEU A 244 10.62 29.15 -4.70
C LEU A 244 9.37 29.16 -5.59
N LEU A 245 9.18 28.17 -6.46
CA LEU A 245 7.94 28.00 -7.23
C LEU A 245 6.77 27.71 -6.30
N TRP A 246 6.89 26.71 -5.43
CA TRP A 246 5.86 26.41 -4.43
C TRP A 246 5.56 27.57 -3.50
N LYS A 247 6.59 28.35 -3.15
CA LYS A 247 6.40 29.58 -2.37
C LYS A 247 5.51 30.57 -3.12
N SER A 248 5.78 30.80 -4.40
CA SER A 248 4.95 31.68 -5.24
C SER A 248 3.50 31.18 -5.30
N ASP A 249 3.31 29.87 -5.48
CA ASP A 249 1.97 29.27 -5.60
C ASP A 249 1.18 29.37 -4.28
N LEU A 250 1.77 29.04 -3.13
CA LEU A 250 1.12 29.22 -1.83
C LEU A 250 0.80 30.69 -1.52
N MET A 251 1.69 31.61 -1.86
CA MET A 251 1.44 33.05 -1.70
C MET A 251 0.28 33.52 -2.60
N SER A 252 0.15 32.96 -3.81
CA SER A 252 -0.97 33.26 -4.71
C SER A 252 -2.32 32.78 -4.15
N LEU A 253 -2.30 31.75 -3.29
CA LEU A 253 -3.45 31.22 -2.58
C LEU A 253 -3.74 31.98 -1.26
N GLY A 254 -2.90 32.94 -0.86
CA GLY A 254 -3.09 33.79 0.32
C GLY A 254 -2.32 33.37 1.56
N VAL A 255 -1.30 32.50 1.45
CA VAL A 255 -0.40 32.18 2.56
C VAL A 255 0.68 33.26 2.68
N ASP A 256 0.63 34.11 3.70
CA ASP A 256 1.48 35.30 3.80
C ASP A 256 2.93 35.03 4.26
N ASN A 257 3.13 34.10 5.21
CA ASN A 257 4.44 33.85 5.83
C ASN A 257 5.05 32.52 5.34
N VAL A 258 5.49 32.49 4.08
CA VAL A 258 6.10 31.30 3.47
C VAL A 258 7.63 31.39 3.48
N GLN A 259 8.25 30.41 4.13
CA GLN A 259 9.69 30.21 4.24
C GLN A 259 10.09 28.98 3.42
N THR A 260 11.36 28.92 3.02
CA THR A 260 11.90 27.84 2.19
C THR A 260 13.19 27.31 2.81
N ALA A 261 13.34 26.00 2.79
CA ALA A 261 14.56 25.27 3.11
C ALA A 261 14.81 24.21 2.03
N ILE A 262 16.06 23.75 1.94
CA ILE A 262 16.47 22.68 1.03
C ILE A 262 17.20 21.61 1.81
N LEU A 263 17.00 20.35 1.44
CA LEU A 263 17.75 19.21 1.93
C LEU A 263 18.61 18.65 0.80
N VAL A 264 19.93 18.79 0.99
CA VAL A 264 21.01 18.27 0.15
C VAL A 264 22.11 17.67 1.02
N HIS A 265 23.07 16.97 0.43
CA HIS A 265 24.11 16.19 1.14
C HIS A 265 24.82 16.94 2.29
N ASN A 266 25.08 18.24 2.17
CA ASN A 266 25.81 19.04 3.16
C ASN A 266 24.90 19.96 4.00
N THR A 267 23.61 19.61 4.14
CA THR A 267 22.68 20.41 4.94
C THR A 267 23.04 20.35 6.41
N ASP A 268 23.03 21.49 7.08
CA ASP A 268 23.11 21.55 8.54
C ASP A 268 21.77 21.10 9.14
N LEU A 269 21.74 19.85 9.61
CA LEU A 269 20.53 19.22 10.15
C LEU A 269 20.08 19.84 11.47
N GLU A 270 20.97 20.46 12.26
CA GLU A 270 20.60 21.16 13.48
C GLU A 270 19.80 22.43 13.13
N THR A 271 20.29 23.20 12.16
CA THR A 271 19.57 24.37 11.64
C THR A 271 18.23 23.97 11.01
N LEU A 272 18.19 22.89 10.21
CA LEU A 272 16.97 22.39 9.60
C LEU A 272 15.93 21.96 10.65
N ALA A 273 16.36 21.21 11.67
CA ALA A 273 15.49 20.78 12.77
C ALA A 273 14.88 21.99 13.50
N ALA A 274 15.65 23.05 13.73
CA ALA A 274 15.15 24.28 14.35
C ALA A 274 14.08 24.98 13.48
N GLN A 275 14.25 24.99 12.16
CA GLN A 275 13.27 25.56 11.22
C GLN A 275 11.97 24.73 11.21
N LEU A 276 12.08 23.40 11.15
CA LEU A 276 10.94 22.47 11.21
C LEU A 276 10.16 22.62 12.53
N ALA A 277 10.87 22.76 13.66
CA ALA A 277 10.26 22.95 14.97
C ALA A 277 9.51 24.30 15.09
N ALA A 278 10.00 25.35 14.44
CA ALA A 278 9.38 26.68 14.47
C ALA A 278 8.18 26.82 13.52
N ALA A 279 8.12 26.03 12.45
CA ALA A 279 7.07 26.09 11.45
C ALA A 279 5.71 25.63 12.00
N THR A 280 4.65 26.34 11.62
CA THR A 280 3.25 26.04 12.01
C THR A 280 2.47 25.32 10.91
N ALA A 281 3.06 25.16 9.72
CA ALA A 281 2.59 24.30 8.65
C ALA A 281 3.81 23.84 7.82
N LEU A 282 3.81 22.60 7.35
CA LEU A 282 4.93 22.03 6.59
C LEU A 282 4.48 21.54 5.21
N PHE A 283 5.20 21.95 4.17
CA PHE A 283 5.12 21.38 2.84
C PHE A 283 6.48 20.77 2.52
N ILE A 284 6.56 19.45 2.38
CA ILE A 284 7.77 18.75 1.99
C ILE A 284 7.57 18.21 0.58
N THR A 285 8.42 18.61 -0.37
CA THR A 285 8.38 18.15 -1.77
C THR A 285 9.68 17.44 -2.13
N GLY A 286 9.64 16.59 -3.16
CA GLY A 286 10.87 16.05 -3.74
C GLY A 286 10.72 15.46 -5.13
N ASP A 287 11.85 15.10 -5.74
CA ASP A 287 11.90 14.72 -7.17
C ASP A 287 12.31 13.26 -7.39
N ASP A 288 13.48 12.85 -6.88
CA ASP A 288 14.04 11.52 -7.07
C ASP A 288 14.00 10.68 -5.78
N GLN A 289 13.43 9.47 -5.85
CA GLN A 289 13.25 8.62 -4.67
C GLN A 289 14.55 7.95 -4.19
N VAL A 290 15.57 7.77 -5.04
CA VAL A 290 16.89 7.26 -4.61
C VAL A 290 17.54 8.30 -3.70
N ILE A 291 17.57 9.55 -4.15
CA ILE A 291 18.13 10.65 -3.36
C ILE A 291 17.29 10.89 -2.11
N MET A 292 15.96 10.81 -2.22
CA MET A 292 15.06 10.93 -1.07
C MET A 292 15.34 9.83 -0.03
N ALA A 293 15.54 8.58 -0.44
CA ALA A 293 15.82 7.47 0.49
C ALA A 293 17.13 7.70 1.29
N ASP A 294 18.20 8.14 0.62
CA ASP A 294 19.45 8.52 1.29
C ASP A 294 19.25 9.65 2.30
N GLN A 295 18.41 10.63 1.95
CA GLN A 295 18.08 11.76 2.80
C GLN A 295 17.21 11.36 3.99
N VAL A 296 16.21 10.50 3.79
CA VAL A 296 15.39 9.92 4.88
C VAL A 296 16.27 9.20 5.88
N ALA A 297 17.23 8.38 5.41
CA ALA A 297 18.17 7.71 6.31
C ALA A 297 19.00 8.69 7.17
N ALA A 298 19.42 9.82 6.58
CA ALA A 298 20.11 10.88 7.31
C ALA A 298 19.20 11.62 8.30
N LEU A 299 17.94 11.90 7.92
CA LEU A 299 16.93 12.52 8.78
C LEU A 299 16.63 11.64 10.00
N THR A 300 16.37 10.35 9.79
CA THR A 300 16.13 9.37 10.85
C THR A 300 17.32 9.20 11.77
N SER A 301 18.55 9.12 11.22
CA SER A 301 19.76 9.04 12.04
C SER A 301 19.96 10.25 12.97
N PHE A 302 19.40 11.41 12.61
CA PHE A 302 19.43 12.63 13.41
C PHE A 302 18.21 12.78 14.34
N GLY A 303 17.10 12.07 14.09
CA GLY A 303 15.84 12.19 14.83
C GLY A 303 14.85 13.21 14.28
N ILE A 304 14.94 13.56 12.98
CA ILE A 304 13.97 14.47 12.33
C ILE A 304 12.64 13.78 12.04
N ASP A 305 12.62 12.48 11.79
CA ASP A 305 11.40 11.67 11.71
C ASP A 305 10.57 11.76 13.00
N ASP A 306 11.21 11.58 14.17
CA ASP A 306 10.58 11.76 15.48
C ASP A 306 10.04 13.19 15.66
N LEU A 307 10.82 14.20 15.24
CA LEU A 307 10.37 15.58 15.24
C LEU A 307 9.11 15.75 14.38
N LEU A 308 9.10 15.25 13.14
CA LEU A 308 7.94 15.35 12.24
C LEU A 308 6.72 14.66 12.85
N ALA A 309 6.88 13.46 13.40
CA ALA A 309 5.80 12.75 14.08
C ALA A 309 5.23 13.57 15.25
N GLN A 310 6.10 14.13 16.11
CA GLN A 310 5.69 14.98 17.23
C GLN A 310 4.97 16.24 16.77
N ARG A 311 5.47 16.92 15.73
CA ARG A 311 4.83 18.13 15.16
C ARG A 311 3.45 17.78 14.61
N TRP A 312 3.31 16.67 13.90
CA TRP A 312 2.04 16.24 13.33
C TRP A 312 1.01 15.95 14.43
N GLN A 313 1.40 15.17 15.44
CA GLN A 313 0.59 14.85 16.61
C GLN A 313 0.18 16.10 17.41
N ALA A 314 1.05 17.12 17.43
CA ALA A 314 0.80 18.42 18.09
C ALA A 314 -0.09 19.37 17.27
N GLY A 315 -0.64 18.93 16.12
CA GLY A 315 -1.59 19.73 15.34
C GLY A 315 -0.95 20.62 14.28
N VAL A 316 0.27 20.31 13.81
CA VAL A 316 0.87 20.98 12.66
C VAL A 316 0.41 20.30 11.37
N PRO A 317 -0.34 20.97 10.46
CA PRO A 317 -0.72 20.40 9.18
C PRO A 317 0.51 20.18 8.29
N MET A 318 0.51 19.06 7.57
CA MET A 318 1.62 18.66 6.72
C MET A 318 1.13 18.23 5.34
N LEU A 319 1.92 18.55 4.31
CA LEU A 319 1.74 18.02 2.95
C LEU A 319 3.08 17.44 2.48
N PHE A 320 3.04 16.22 1.96
CA PHE A 320 4.16 15.55 1.31
C PHE A 320 3.83 15.32 -0.16
N ASP A 321 4.71 15.79 -1.05
CA ASP A 321 4.53 15.71 -2.51
C ASP A 321 5.63 14.93 -3.22
N ASN A 322 5.20 14.24 -4.28
CA ASN A 322 6.02 13.44 -5.18
C ASN A 322 6.99 12.52 -4.40
N ALA A 323 8.32 12.58 -4.59
CA ALA A 323 9.23 11.65 -3.91
C ALA A 323 9.14 11.73 -2.37
N ALA A 324 8.78 12.89 -1.81
CA ALA A 324 8.58 13.02 -0.37
C ALA A 324 7.32 12.29 0.12
N ALA A 325 6.29 12.19 -0.72
CA ALA A 325 5.09 11.42 -0.41
C ALA A 325 5.40 9.92 -0.22
N ALA A 326 6.33 9.38 -1.02
CA ALA A 326 6.77 7.99 -0.89
C ALA A 326 7.41 7.71 0.48
N ALA A 327 8.09 8.70 1.06
CA ALA A 327 8.77 8.58 2.34
C ALA A 327 7.84 8.55 3.57
N VAL A 328 6.53 8.86 3.43
CA VAL A 328 5.62 9.00 4.60
C VAL A 328 5.38 7.67 5.33
N GLY A 329 5.37 6.56 4.58
CA GLY A 329 5.07 5.23 5.08
C GLY A 329 6.19 4.62 5.94
N GLY A 330 5.97 3.39 6.41
CA GLY A 330 7.03 2.60 7.06
C GLY A 330 8.15 2.19 6.10
N TRP A 331 7.83 2.09 4.82
CA TRP A 331 8.74 1.70 3.75
C TRP A 331 8.52 2.58 2.52
N MET A 332 9.56 2.72 1.71
CA MET A 332 9.50 3.43 0.43
C MET A 332 10.33 2.71 -0.63
N SER A 333 9.95 2.84 -1.90
CA SER A 333 10.84 2.50 -3.00
C SER A 333 11.96 3.51 -3.12
N ALA A 334 13.19 3.03 -3.30
CA ALA A 334 14.39 3.81 -3.55
C ALA A 334 14.81 3.63 -5.02
N GLU A 335 13.91 4.00 -5.92
CA GLU A 335 14.06 3.80 -7.36
C GLU A 335 14.05 5.14 -8.11
N PRO A 336 14.85 5.29 -9.17
CA PRO A 336 14.93 6.56 -9.89
C PRO A 336 13.58 6.89 -10.54
N THR A 337 13.31 8.18 -10.67
CA THR A 337 12.18 8.65 -11.47
C THR A 337 12.51 8.42 -12.96
N PRO A 338 11.69 7.67 -13.72
CA PRO A 338 11.96 7.46 -15.14
C PRO A 338 11.83 8.79 -15.91
N LEU A 339 12.78 9.04 -16.83
CA LEU A 339 12.88 10.31 -17.57
C LEU A 339 12.40 10.17 -19.02
N THR A 340 12.32 8.95 -19.52
CA THR A 340 11.90 8.63 -20.89
C THR A 340 10.78 7.59 -20.89
N GLN A 341 9.99 7.58 -21.97
CA GLN A 341 8.95 6.57 -22.15
C GLN A 341 9.52 5.14 -22.17
N GLU A 342 10.71 4.95 -22.74
CA GLU A 342 11.37 3.63 -22.79
C GLU A 342 11.73 3.14 -21.38
N GLU A 343 12.26 4.03 -20.52
CA GLU A 343 12.53 3.71 -19.12
C GLU A 343 11.25 3.38 -18.35
N VAL A 344 10.16 4.12 -18.57
CA VAL A 344 8.85 3.81 -17.98
C VAL A 344 8.41 2.39 -18.35
N GLU A 345 8.48 2.03 -19.64
CA GLU A 345 8.02 0.72 -20.14
C GLU A 345 8.86 -0.45 -19.58
N ILE A 346 10.19 -0.27 -19.50
CA ILE A 346 11.12 -1.27 -18.95
C ILE A 346 10.88 -1.44 -17.46
N GLN A 347 10.92 -0.35 -16.68
CA GLN A 347 10.75 -0.40 -15.22
C GLN A 347 9.37 -0.94 -14.83
N ALA A 348 8.31 -0.62 -15.59
CA ALA A 348 6.98 -1.13 -15.33
C ALA A 348 6.93 -2.67 -15.31
N SER A 349 7.62 -3.30 -16.27
CA SER A 349 7.67 -4.76 -16.38
C SER A 349 8.65 -5.36 -15.35
N GLU A 350 9.86 -4.80 -15.24
CA GLU A 350 10.90 -5.29 -14.34
C GLU A 350 10.55 -5.13 -12.86
N SER A 351 9.68 -4.17 -12.49
CA SER A 351 9.19 -4.01 -11.12
C SER A 351 8.38 -5.19 -10.58
N PHE A 352 8.02 -6.17 -11.42
CA PHE A 352 7.44 -7.44 -10.99
C PHE A 352 8.46 -8.56 -10.79
N LEU A 353 9.75 -8.32 -11.05
CA LEU A 353 10.82 -9.25 -10.74
C LEU A 353 11.17 -9.18 -9.25
N ALA A 354 11.34 -10.34 -8.64
CA ALA A 354 11.78 -10.48 -7.27
C ALA A 354 13.14 -9.80 -7.09
N ASP A 355 13.26 -9.03 -6.00
CA ASP A 355 14.44 -8.26 -5.62
C ASP A 355 14.86 -7.16 -6.62
N HIS A 356 14.01 -6.79 -7.59
CA HIS A 356 14.30 -5.70 -8.51
C HIS A 356 14.15 -4.32 -7.86
N ILE A 357 13.09 -4.14 -7.06
CA ILE A 357 12.81 -2.88 -6.38
C ILE A 357 13.65 -2.78 -5.11
N ALA A 358 14.50 -1.76 -5.03
CA ALA A 358 15.13 -1.35 -3.79
C ALA A 358 14.06 -0.78 -2.85
N ILE A 359 13.81 -1.46 -1.73
CA ILE A 359 12.89 -1.00 -0.69
C ILE A 359 13.70 -0.65 0.56
N THR A 360 13.51 0.56 1.05
CA THR A 360 14.18 1.08 2.25
C THR A 360 13.16 1.56 3.28
N PRO A 361 13.55 1.72 4.56
CA PRO A 361 12.69 2.35 5.55
C PRO A 361 12.29 3.76 5.12
N GLY A 362 11.03 4.13 5.39
CA GLY A 362 10.52 5.50 5.28
C GLY A 362 10.63 6.26 6.61
N LEU A 363 9.95 7.41 6.70
CA LEU A 363 9.81 8.24 7.91
C LEU A 363 8.86 7.61 8.95
N ALA A 364 8.11 6.57 8.58
CA ALA A 364 7.22 5.82 9.46
C ALA A 364 6.16 6.68 10.19
N LEU A 365 5.69 7.76 9.58
CA LEU A 365 4.53 8.51 10.09
C LEU A 365 3.27 7.66 10.05
N LEU A 366 3.17 6.77 9.05
CA LEU A 366 2.14 5.74 8.91
C LEU A 366 2.83 4.39 8.68
N PRO A 367 3.24 3.68 9.75
CA PRO A 367 4.19 2.56 9.65
C PRO A 367 3.65 1.35 8.88
N ASP A 368 2.34 1.13 8.91
CA ASP A 368 1.67 0.02 8.23
C ASP A 368 1.18 0.37 6.82
N ALA A 369 1.58 1.54 6.29
CA ALA A 369 1.24 2.00 4.95
C ALA A 369 2.51 2.24 4.11
N VAL A 370 2.36 2.10 2.80
CA VAL A 370 3.37 2.49 1.81
C VAL A 370 2.70 3.34 0.74
N PHE A 371 3.41 4.33 0.20
CA PHE A 371 2.86 5.26 -0.79
C PHE A 371 3.74 5.31 -2.04
N GLU A 372 3.13 5.23 -3.22
CA GLU A 372 3.79 5.39 -4.51
C GLU A 372 3.12 6.54 -5.27
N PRO A 373 3.77 7.72 -5.39
CA PRO A 373 3.27 8.82 -6.20
C PRO A 373 3.32 8.46 -7.69
N ARG A 374 2.61 9.21 -8.55
CA ARG A 374 2.66 9.07 -10.02
C ARG A 374 2.32 7.66 -10.56
N VAL A 375 1.62 6.84 -9.78
CA VAL A 375 1.42 5.40 -10.06
C VAL A 375 0.94 5.06 -11.47
N SER A 376 0.04 5.88 -12.05
CA SER A 376 -0.50 5.64 -13.40
C SER A 376 0.24 6.38 -14.50
N TYR A 377 1.04 7.37 -14.15
CA TYR A 377 1.83 8.14 -15.11
C TYR A 377 3.11 7.37 -15.46
N ASP A 378 3.75 6.79 -14.44
CA ASP A 378 5.00 6.01 -14.58
C ASP A 378 4.78 4.48 -14.47
N TYR A 379 3.53 4.02 -14.47
CA TYR A 379 3.15 2.60 -14.50
C TYR A 379 3.70 1.77 -13.31
N LEU A 380 3.74 2.36 -12.11
CA LEU A 380 4.42 1.83 -10.92
C LEU A 380 3.65 0.71 -10.18
N TYR A 381 2.80 -0.04 -10.89
CA TYR A 381 1.98 -1.10 -10.27
C TYR A 381 2.82 -2.25 -9.70
N GLY A 382 3.99 -2.54 -10.28
CA GLY A 382 4.88 -3.56 -9.75
C GLY A 382 5.61 -3.12 -8.49
N ARG A 383 5.80 -1.81 -8.26
CA ARG A 383 6.26 -1.30 -6.96
C ARG A 383 5.23 -1.59 -5.87
N LEU A 384 3.95 -1.31 -6.14
CA LEU A 384 2.86 -1.64 -5.21
C LEU A 384 2.79 -3.15 -4.88
N VAL A 385 2.90 -4.00 -5.89
CA VAL A 385 2.93 -5.46 -5.69
C VAL A 385 4.18 -5.90 -4.94
N SER A 386 5.35 -5.33 -5.25
CA SER A 386 6.59 -5.60 -4.55
C SER A 386 6.49 -5.26 -3.06
N HIS A 387 5.87 -4.14 -2.70
CA HIS A 387 5.60 -3.79 -1.29
C HIS A 387 4.62 -4.77 -0.64
N ALA A 388 3.52 -5.13 -1.31
CA ALA A 388 2.55 -6.08 -0.77
C ALA A 388 3.13 -7.50 -0.55
N VAL A 389 4.15 -7.88 -1.32
CA VAL A 389 4.86 -9.17 -1.18
C VAL A 389 5.94 -9.10 -0.11
N THR A 390 6.73 -8.03 -0.07
CA THR A 390 7.89 -7.90 0.84
C THR A 390 7.48 -7.46 2.26
N HIS A 391 6.41 -6.68 2.38
CA HIS A 391 5.84 -6.17 3.63
C HIS A 391 4.35 -6.55 3.72
N PRO A 392 4.03 -7.84 3.90
CA PRO A 392 2.66 -8.35 3.75
C PRO A 392 1.68 -7.86 4.81
N THR A 393 2.15 -7.23 5.89
CA THR A 393 1.32 -6.58 6.90
C THR A 393 0.93 -5.15 6.52
N ALA A 394 1.65 -4.53 5.59
CA ALA A 394 1.40 -3.18 5.12
C ALA A 394 0.43 -3.18 3.92
N VAL A 395 -0.20 -2.02 3.67
CA VAL A 395 -0.98 -1.77 2.45
C VAL A 395 -0.27 -0.71 1.62
N ALA A 396 -0.09 -1.01 0.33
CA ALA A 396 0.55 -0.11 -0.62
C ALA A 396 -0.50 0.74 -1.36
N PHE A 397 -0.29 2.05 -1.38
CA PHE A 397 -1.18 3.04 -1.99
C PHE A 397 -0.49 3.75 -3.15
N GLY A 398 -0.95 3.49 -4.37
CA GLY A 398 -0.59 4.28 -5.53
C GLY A 398 -1.46 5.51 -5.64
N ILE A 399 -0.86 6.70 -5.73
CA ILE A 399 -1.59 7.97 -5.80
C ILE A 399 -1.35 8.58 -7.19
N GLN A 400 -2.43 8.87 -7.91
CA GLN A 400 -2.32 9.63 -9.16
C GLN A 400 -1.98 11.11 -8.86
N ARG A 401 -1.14 11.70 -9.71
CA ARG A 401 -0.95 13.14 -9.92
C ARG A 401 -2.24 13.95 -9.75
N GLY A 402 -2.11 15.12 -9.15
CA GLY A 402 -3.24 16.01 -8.81
C GLY A 402 -4.19 15.44 -7.76
N SER A 403 -3.84 14.32 -7.12
CA SER A 403 -4.65 13.66 -6.08
C SER A 403 -3.87 13.44 -4.80
N ALA A 404 -4.59 13.16 -3.74
CA ALA A 404 -4.06 12.97 -2.41
C ALA A 404 -4.90 12.00 -1.57
N ILE A 405 -4.24 11.45 -0.55
CA ILE A 405 -4.88 10.90 0.64
C ILE A 405 -4.77 11.96 1.73
N GLU A 406 -5.90 12.46 2.22
CA GLU A 406 -5.97 13.31 3.41
C GLU A 406 -6.22 12.44 4.64
N VAL A 407 -5.27 12.42 5.56
CA VAL A 407 -5.39 11.73 6.85
C VAL A 407 -5.73 12.76 7.92
N THR A 408 -6.87 12.54 8.58
CA THR A 408 -7.35 13.36 9.70
C THR A 408 -7.59 12.45 10.91
N PRO A 409 -7.80 13.00 12.12
CA PRO A 409 -8.24 12.18 13.24
C PRO A 409 -9.55 11.43 13.00
N GLN A 410 -10.42 11.90 12.12
CA GLN A 410 -11.71 11.28 11.89
C GLN A 410 -11.67 10.18 10.83
N ALA A 411 -10.86 10.37 9.79
CA ALA A 411 -10.84 9.50 8.61
C ALA A 411 -9.60 9.72 7.75
N ALA A 412 -9.29 8.74 6.91
CA ALA A 412 -8.49 8.91 5.70
C ALA A 412 -9.41 8.99 4.48
N ARG A 413 -9.22 10.02 3.64
CA ARG A 413 -10.13 10.34 2.53
C ARG A 413 -9.35 10.64 1.26
N PHE A 414 -9.96 10.33 0.12
CA PHE A 414 -9.45 10.77 -1.17
C PHE A 414 -9.74 12.26 -1.38
N LEU A 415 -8.81 12.95 -2.04
CA LEU A 415 -8.96 14.33 -2.52
C LEU A 415 -8.29 14.47 -3.90
N GLY A 416 -8.90 15.22 -4.82
CA GLY A 416 -8.32 15.51 -6.15
C GLY A 416 -9.15 14.99 -7.31
N ASP A 417 -8.58 15.06 -8.52
CA ASP A 417 -9.29 14.75 -9.77
C ASP A 417 -8.94 13.38 -10.38
N GLY A 418 -7.91 12.70 -9.86
CA GLY A 418 -7.50 11.36 -10.29
C GLY A 418 -8.10 10.24 -9.44
N ALA A 419 -7.25 9.28 -9.06
CA ALA A 419 -7.60 8.13 -8.25
C ALA A 419 -6.46 7.71 -7.31
N VAL A 420 -6.82 6.96 -6.26
CA VAL A 420 -5.89 6.19 -5.44
C VAL A 420 -6.14 4.70 -5.66
N LEU A 421 -5.09 3.92 -5.86
CA LEU A 421 -5.14 2.46 -5.93
C LEU A 421 -4.52 1.88 -4.66
N ALA A 422 -5.24 1.05 -3.91
CA ALA A 422 -4.68 0.33 -2.77
C ALA A 422 -4.46 -1.15 -3.16
N VAL A 423 -3.28 -1.70 -2.83
CA VAL A 423 -2.95 -3.12 -2.98
C VAL A 423 -2.68 -3.70 -1.59
N ASP A 424 -3.53 -4.64 -1.19
CA ASP A 424 -3.53 -5.26 0.14
C ASP A 424 -3.16 -6.75 0.03
N GLY A 425 -1.98 -7.10 0.56
CA GLY A 425 -1.44 -8.46 0.55
C GLY A 425 -1.77 -9.29 1.80
N ARG A 426 -2.45 -8.72 2.81
CA ARG A 426 -2.65 -9.38 4.13
C ARG A 426 -3.48 -10.66 4.09
N PHE A 427 -4.20 -10.87 3.00
CA PHE A 427 -5.09 -12.03 2.79
C PHE A 427 -4.57 -12.97 1.70
N ALA A 428 -3.35 -12.73 1.20
CA ALA A 428 -2.77 -13.53 0.14
C ALA A 428 -2.52 -14.97 0.60
N HIS A 429 -2.84 -15.94 -0.24
CA HIS A 429 -2.50 -17.35 0.02
C HIS A 429 -1.07 -17.70 -0.44
N VAL A 430 -0.62 -17.02 -1.50
CA VAL A 430 0.74 -17.16 -2.03
C VAL A 430 1.37 -15.79 -2.06
N LEU A 431 2.58 -15.71 -1.52
CA LEU A 431 3.55 -14.63 -1.69
C LEU A 431 4.90 -15.31 -1.91
N GLY A 432 5.43 -15.27 -3.12
CA GLY A 432 6.64 -15.98 -3.50
C GLY A 432 7.11 -15.59 -4.88
N SER A 433 7.83 -16.47 -5.56
CA SER A 433 8.34 -16.24 -6.91
C SER A 433 8.08 -17.41 -7.85
N GLY A 434 8.08 -17.09 -9.15
CA GLY A 434 8.04 -18.05 -10.25
C GLY A 434 9.43 -18.50 -10.70
N SER A 435 9.45 -19.41 -11.68
CA SER A 435 10.71 -19.97 -12.22
C SER A 435 11.55 -18.97 -13.01
N ASN A 436 11.00 -17.81 -13.35
CA ASN A 436 11.69 -16.69 -14.01
C ASN A 436 12.10 -15.58 -13.03
N ASN A 437 12.03 -15.84 -11.72
CA ASN A 437 12.26 -14.84 -10.68
C ASN A 437 11.20 -13.73 -10.61
N ALA A 438 10.06 -13.82 -11.31
CA ALA A 438 8.97 -12.85 -11.13
C ALA A 438 8.11 -13.17 -9.90
N TRP A 439 7.48 -12.17 -9.29
CA TRP A 439 6.59 -12.35 -8.15
C TRP A 439 5.43 -13.29 -8.49
N ALA A 440 5.13 -14.20 -7.56
CA ALA A 440 3.92 -14.99 -7.51
C ALA A 440 3.08 -14.52 -6.33
N ALA A 441 1.89 -14.02 -6.60
CA ALA A 441 0.97 -13.58 -5.56
C ALA A 441 -0.47 -13.95 -5.91
N THR A 442 -1.20 -14.52 -4.97
CA THR A 442 -2.63 -14.83 -5.15
C THR A 442 -3.46 -14.19 -4.07
N TRP A 443 -4.64 -13.69 -4.45
CA TRP A 443 -5.54 -13.01 -3.52
C TRP A 443 -4.95 -11.73 -2.92
N LEU A 444 -4.24 -10.96 -3.74
CA LEU A 444 -4.04 -9.54 -3.44
C LEU A 444 -5.38 -8.83 -3.63
N PHE A 445 -5.73 -7.90 -2.77
CA PHE A 445 -6.97 -7.13 -2.92
C PHE A 445 -6.65 -5.73 -3.41
N VAL A 446 -7.26 -5.36 -4.54
CA VAL A 446 -7.15 -4.05 -5.16
C VAL A 446 -8.44 -3.25 -4.96
N ASP A 447 -8.27 -2.04 -4.45
CA ASP A 447 -9.31 -1.04 -4.33
C ASP A 447 -8.95 0.22 -5.13
N THR A 448 -9.93 0.89 -5.74
CA THR A 448 -9.75 2.18 -6.43
C THR A 448 -10.61 3.26 -5.80
N TYR A 449 -10.03 4.31 -5.23
CA TYR A 449 -10.72 5.40 -4.55
C TYR A 449 -10.74 6.65 -5.42
N ALA A 450 -11.87 7.34 -5.51
CA ALA A 450 -12.01 8.60 -6.23
C ALA A 450 -13.16 9.46 -5.68
N GLY A 451 -13.33 10.68 -6.21
CA GLY A 451 -14.44 11.57 -5.85
C GLY A 451 -14.40 12.02 -4.38
N ASN A 452 -15.31 11.52 -3.55
CA ASN A 452 -15.37 11.84 -2.12
C ASN A 452 -15.23 10.58 -1.25
N ASP A 453 -14.58 9.54 -1.80
CA ASP A 453 -14.43 8.27 -1.12
C ASP A 453 -13.68 8.39 0.21
N VAL A 454 -14.12 7.60 1.17
CA VAL A 454 -13.43 7.40 2.44
C VAL A 454 -12.67 6.08 2.38
N LEU A 455 -11.37 6.11 2.66
CA LEU A 455 -10.49 4.95 2.69
C LEU A 455 -10.65 4.20 4.02
N ALA A 456 -10.72 4.96 5.11
CA ALA A 456 -10.96 4.47 6.46
C ALA A 456 -11.84 5.47 7.21
N ASP A 457 -12.94 5.01 7.81
CA ASP A 457 -13.92 5.86 8.51
C ASP A 457 -14.07 5.47 9.99
N THR A 458 -14.50 6.42 10.83
CA THR A 458 -15.04 6.32 12.22
C THR A 458 -14.34 5.44 13.27
N ALA A 459 -13.21 4.82 12.93
CA ALA A 459 -12.49 3.90 13.80
C ALA A 459 -10.98 4.00 13.62
N CYS A 460 -10.43 5.20 13.38
CA CYS A 460 -9.05 5.43 13.79
C CYS A 460 -9.03 5.21 15.31
N PRO A 461 -8.41 4.14 15.80
CA PRO A 461 -8.60 3.74 17.19
C PRO A 461 -7.75 4.65 18.07
N HIS A 462 -8.26 5.85 18.37
CA HIS A 462 -7.65 6.79 19.32
C HIS A 462 -7.72 6.29 20.77
N ASN A 463 -8.52 5.24 20.99
CA ASN A 463 -8.72 4.58 22.27
C ASN A 463 -8.29 3.11 22.16
N HIS A 464 -7.02 2.84 21.87
CA HIS A 464 -6.41 1.68 22.49
C HIS A 464 -6.13 2.06 23.94
N ALA A 465 -7.06 1.71 24.84
CA ALA A 465 -6.78 1.72 26.26
C ALA A 465 -5.49 0.92 26.45
N THR A 466 -4.40 1.59 26.84
CA THR A 466 -3.16 0.93 27.21
C THR A 466 -3.51 -0.04 28.33
N LEU A 467 -3.43 -1.33 28.03
CA LEU A 467 -3.78 -2.35 29.00
C LEU A 467 -2.57 -2.48 29.93
N SER A 468 -2.62 -1.86 31.11
CA SER A 468 -1.57 -2.04 32.12
C SER A 468 -1.83 -3.28 32.93
N ILE A 469 -0.79 -4.10 33.10
CA ILE A 469 -0.82 -5.22 34.05
C ILE A 469 0.01 -4.80 35.26
N ASN A 470 -0.65 -4.67 36.41
CA ASN A 470 0.01 -4.46 37.70
C ASN A 470 0.38 -5.84 38.29
N PHE A 471 1.65 -6.04 38.60
CA PHE A 471 2.12 -7.26 39.24
C PHE A 471 2.86 -6.93 40.54
N HIS A 472 2.59 -7.75 41.56
CA HIS A 472 3.39 -7.81 42.77
C HIS A 472 4.34 -9.00 42.63
N TYR A 473 5.62 -8.78 42.91
CA TYR A 473 6.62 -9.83 42.88
C TYR A 473 7.31 -9.99 44.23
N LEU A 474 7.65 -11.24 44.54
CA LEU A 474 8.35 -11.63 45.75
C LEU A 474 9.59 -12.44 45.37
N TRP A 475 10.76 -11.86 45.63
CA TRP A 475 12.04 -12.49 45.39
C TRP A 475 12.32 -13.55 46.46
N ASN A 476 13.14 -14.54 46.12
CA ASN A 476 13.53 -15.60 47.05
C ASN A 476 14.34 -15.09 48.26
N ASN A 477 14.94 -13.91 48.17
CA ASN A 477 15.61 -13.24 49.28
C ASN A 477 14.64 -12.51 50.24
N GLY A 478 13.33 -12.58 49.99
CA GLY A 478 12.29 -11.94 50.80
C GLY A 478 11.97 -10.49 50.40
N GLU A 479 12.59 -9.95 49.35
CA GLU A 479 12.29 -8.62 48.84
C GLU A 479 11.00 -8.62 48.02
N THR A 480 10.17 -7.61 48.22
CA THR A 480 8.94 -7.40 47.45
C THR A 480 9.05 -6.13 46.62
N GLY A 481 8.47 -6.15 45.42
CA GLY A 481 8.31 -4.94 44.62
C GLY A 481 7.10 -5.00 43.71
N ASP A 482 6.83 -3.84 43.12
CA ASP A 482 5.67 -3.57 42.28
C ASP A 482 6.20 -3.16 40.92
N GLY A 483 5.56 -3.61 39.85
CA GLY A 483 5.88 -3.16 38.50
C GLY A 483 4.64 -3.05 37.64
N ILE A 484 4.77 -2.25 36.58
CA ILE A 484 3.74 -2.00 35.58
C ILE A 484 4.33 -2.36 34.21
N PHE A 485 3.63 -3.21 33.46
CA PHE A 485 3.89 -3.45 32.04
C PHE A 485 2.74 -2.88 31.23
N TYR A 486 3.07 -2.29 30.09
CA TYR A 486 2.11 -1.79 29.11
C TYR A 486 2.09 -2.73 27.91
N LEU A 487 0.89 -3.09 27.43
CA LEU A 487 0.72 -3.78 26.17
C LEU A 487 0.70 -2.76 25.03
N ALA A 488 1.71 -2.81 24.16
CA ALA A 488 1.81 -1.98 22.97
C ALA A 488 0.87 -2.48 21.85
N PRO A 489 0.55 -1.64 20.84
CA PRO A 489 -0.37 -1.98 19.76
C PRO A 489 0.04 -3.20 18.91
N ASP A 490 1.35 -3.46 18.83
CA ASP A 490 1.95 -4.61 18.14
C ASP A 490 1.89 -5.92 18.97
N GLY A 491 1.34 -5.87 20.18
CA GLY A 491 1.21 -6.99 21.09
C GLY A 491 2.44 -7.23 21.98
N THR A 492 3.44 -6.34 21.96
CA THR A 492 4.62 -6.42 22.85
C THR A 492 4.33 -5.84 24.23
N PHE A 493 5.03 -6.34 25.25
CA PHE A 493 4.96 -5.79 26.61
C PHE A 493 6.22 -4.97 26.89
N VAL A 494 6.04 -3.69 27.21
CA VAL A 494 7.10 -2.76 27.60
C VAL A 494 7.01 -2.43 29.09
N ASP A 495 8.15 -2.36 29.77
CA ASP A 495 8.20 -1.98 31.18
C ASP A 495 8.01 -0.48 31.40
N GLN A 496 7.89 -0.07 32.67
CA GLN A 496 7.71 1.32 33.07
C GLN A 496 8.88 2.26 32.68
N ASP A 497 10.03 1.69 32.33
CA ASP A 497 11.25 2.40 31.97
C ASP A 497 11.55 2.34 30.45
N GLY A 498 10.63 1.77 29.65
CA GLY A 498 10.71 1.73 28.18
C GLY A 498 11.66 0.67 27.63
N HIS A 499 12.03 -0.35 28.40
CA HIS A 499 12.91 -1.42 27.92
C HIS A 499 12.10 -2.55 27.26
N ASP A 500 12.46 -2.88 26.01
CA ASP A 500 12.02 -4.09 25.33
C ASP A 500 12.65 -5.31 26.00
N GLY A 501 11.91 -5.99 26.86
CA GLY A 501 12.26 -7.37 27.17
C GLY A 501 12.01 -8.22 25.93
N ASN A 502 12.92 -9.14 25.58
CA ASN A 502 12.70 -10.10 24.49
C ASN A 502 11.52 -11.04 24.82
N TRP A 503 10.31 -10.69 24.38
CA TRP A 503 9.08 -11.49 24.52
C TRP A 503 8.42 -11.70 23.15
N GLY A 504 7.99 -12.94 22.84
CA GLY A 504 7.44 -13.30 21.52
C GLY A 504 6.03 -13.88 21.57
N TYR A 505 5.25 -13.65 20.51
CA TYR A 505 3.83 -14.03 20.37
C TYR A 505 3.58 -14.97 19.19
N SER A 506 2.66 -15.95 19.32
CA SER A 506 2.04 -16.65 18.17
C SER A 506 0.58 -17.06 18.44
N GLN A 507 -0.28 -16.93 17.42
CA GLN A 507 -1.71 -17.29 17.43
C GLN A 507 -1.98 -18.63 16.70
N PRO A 508 -3.15 -19.30 16.92
CA PRO A 508 -4.25 -18.99 17.84
C PRO A 508 -4.41 -20.09 18.90
N ASN A 509 -3.87 -19.84 20.10
CA ASN A 509 -4.19 -20.43 21.41
C ASN A 509 -3.16 -19.86 22.40
N ALA A 510 -3.51 -18.79 23.12
CA ALA A 510 -2.57 -17.94 23.84
C ALA A 510 -1.58 -18.71 24.75
N LEU A 511 -0.30 -18.58 24.41
CA LEU A 511 0.86 -19.06 25.15
C LEU A 511 1.84 -17.91 25.26
N LEU A 512 2.13 -17.45 26.48
CA LEU A 512 3.19 -16.50 26.75
C LEU A 512 4.49 -17.30 26.92
N TRP A 513 5.54 -16.99 26.15
CA TRP A 513 6.86 -17.63 26.29
C TRP A 513 7.92 -16.60 26.67
N LEU A 514 8.82 -17.01 27.56
CA LEU A 514 10.12 -16.40 27.76
C LEU A 514 11.12 -17.03 26.79
N ARG A 515 11.86 -16.22 26.02
CA ARG A 515 12.99 -16.74 25.25
C ARG A 515 14.24 -15.93 25.57
N HIS A 516 15.14 -16.53 26.36
CA HIS A 516 16.53 -16.10 26.41
C HIS A 516 17.44 -17.31 26.66
N GLY A 517 18.42 -17.53 25.77
CA GLY A 517 19.59 -18.39 26.00
C GLY A 517 19.37 -19.90 26.18
N LEU A 518 19.83 -20.68 25.18
CA LEU A 518 20.20 -22.11 25.19
C LEU A 518 20.18 -22.88 26.53
N ASN A 519 19.00 -23.26 27.07
CA ASN A 519 18.82 -24.42 27.94
C ASN A 519 17.33 -24.84 28.00
N GLN A 520 17.06 -26.15 27.96
CA GLN A 520 15.78 -26.75 27.53
C GLN A 520 14.71 -26.95 28.62
N ASP A 521 14.82 -26.40 29.83
CA ASP A 521 13.94 -26.78 30.95
C ASP A 521 13.04 -25.64 31.46
N CYS A 522 12.11 -25.15 30.63
CA CYS A 522 11.02 -24.27 31.07
C CYS A 522 9.66 -24.76 30.51
N GLU A 523 8.69 -25.03 31.39
CA GLU A 523 7.31 -25.36 30.99
C GLU A 523 6.56 -24.09 30.55
N ALA A 524 5.84 -24.17 29.44
CA ALA A 524 5.02 -23.07 28.91
C ALA A 524 3.64 -23.05 29.59
N LEU A 525 3.19 -21.86 30.01
CA LEU A 525 1.86 -21.69 30.60
C LEU A 525 0.83 -21.29 29.52
N ARG A 526 -0.28 -22.02 29.48
CA ARG A 526 -1.44 -21.73 28.62
C ARG A 526 -2.34 -20.72 29.33
N LEU A 527 -2.36 -19.46 28.90
CA LEU A 527 -3.30 -18.47 29.41
C LEU A 527 -4.58 -18.57 28.59
N ALA A 528 -5.65 -19.10 29.18
CA ALA A 528 -6.99 -19.00 28.59
C ALA A 528 -7.47 -17.54 28.69
N ARG A 529 -8.27 -17.11 27.70
CA ARG A 529 -9.00 -15.83 27.61
C ARG A 529 -9.16 -15.12 28.97
N LEU A 530 -8.54 -13.95 29.10
CA LEU A 530 -8.65 -13.11 30.30
C LEU A 530 -9.69 -12.02 30.08
N ASP A 531 -10.71 -12.01 30.94
CA ASP A 531 -11.68 -10.92 31.02
C ASP A 531 -11.10 -9.76 31.86
N VAL A 532 -11.47 -8.52 31.50
CA VAL A 532 -11.10 -7.31 32.27
C VAL A 532 -11.57 -7.46 33.72
N GLY A 533 -10.64 -7.35 34.68
CA GLY A 533 -10.91 -7.53 36.12
C GLY A 533 -10.58 -8.92 36.69
N GLY A 534 -10.00 -9.84 35.91
CA GLY A 534 -9.52 -11.14 36.39
C GLY A 534 -8.21 -11.09 37.19
N SER A 535 -8.03 -12.04 38.13
CA SER A 535 -6.78 -12.24 38.89
C SER A 535 -5.99 -13.44 38.36
N ILE A 536 -4.67 -13.31 38.21
CA ILE A 536 -3.77 -14.42 37.87
C ILE A 536 -2.87 -14.70 39.07
N SER A 537 -2.79 -15.95 39.51
CA SER A 537 -1.93 -16.39 40.61
C SER A 537 -1.12 -17.63 40.21
N GLY A 538 0.16 -17.69 40.59
CA GLY A 538 0.99 -18.89 40.45
C GLY A 538 1.89 -18.93 39.22
N LEU A 539 2.23 -17.77 38.65
CA LEU A 539 3.18 -17.68 37.54
C LEU A 539 4.61 -17.87 38.07
N GLN A 540 5.37 -18.80 37.47
CA GLN A 540 6.76 -19.09 37.83
C GLN A 540 7.66 -18.78 36.64
N ILE A 541 8.60 -17.85 36.82
CA ILE A 541 9.56 -17.43 35.79
C ILE A 541 10.97 -17.78 36.27
N CYS A 542 11.80 -18.35 35.38
CA CYS A 542 13.20 -18.65 35.62
C CYS A 542 14.08 -17.57 34.98
N THR A 543 15.02 -17.00 35.73
CA THR A 543 16.10 -16.14 35.20
C THR A 543 17.41 -16.92 35.18
N ASP A 544 18.28 -16.69 34.19
CA ASP A 544 19.64 -17.21 34.23
C ASP A 544 20.51 -16.38 35.19
N GLY A 545 21.60 -16.97 35.68
CA GLY A 545 22.61 -16.27 36.46
C GLY A 545 22.16 -15.81 37.85
N SER A 546 22.55 -16.57 38.88
CA SER A 546 22.42 -16.22 40.31
C SER A 546 21.00 -16.15 40.89
N GLY A 547 20.33 -17.30 40.93
CA GLY A 547 19.51 -17.71 42.08
C GLY A 547 18.24 -16.92 42.39
N GLY A 548 17.17 -17.17 41.64
CA GLY A 548 15.81 -16.80 42.05
C GLY A 548 14.74 -17.62 41.33
N ARG A 549 13.86 -18.29 42.08
CA ARG A 549 12.56 -18.78 41.60
C ARG A 549 11.50 -17.88 42.26
N GLY A 550 10.98 -16.88 41.56
CA GLY A 550 9.91 -16.03 42.09
C GLY A 550 8.53 -16.63 41.80
N VAL A 551 7.58 -16.47 42.73
CA VAL A 551 6.16 -16.71 42.48
C VAL A 551 5.50 -15.36 42.27
N TRP A 552 4.82 -15.18 41.13
CA TRP A 552 4.21 -13.92 40.74
C TRP A 552 2.68 -14.01 40.81
N SER A 553 2.05 -12.90 41.22
CA SER A 553 0.59 -12.72 41.20
C SER A 553 0.24 -11.31 40.75
N GLY A 554 -0.73 -11.17 39.85
CA GLY A 554 -1.12 -9.88 39.27
C GLY A 554 -2.62 -9.77 39.03
N VAL A 555 -3.12 -8.53 38.95
CA VAL A 555 -4.52 -8.21 38.65
C VAL A 555 -4.55 -7.32 37.43
N LEU A 556 -5.31 -7.71 36.41
CA LEU A 556 -5.56 -6.89 35.22
C LEU A 556 -6.52 -5.76 35.58
N GLN A 557 -6.05 -4.52 35.48
CA GLN A 557 -6.89 -3.35 35.71
C GLN A 557 -6.95 -2.49 34.44
N PRO A 558 -8.16 -2.08 34.00
CA PRO A 558 -8.27 -1.09 32.94
C PRO A 558 -7.78 0.27 33.46
N ILE A 559 -6.89 0.92 32.71
CA ILE A 559 -6.60 2.34 32.96
C ILE A 559 -7.85 3.11 32.55
N THR A 560 -8.54 3.68 33.54
CA THR A 560 -9.54 4.71 33.31
C THR A 560 -8.90 6.03 33.70
N ASN A 561 -8.17 6.65 32.78
CA ASN A 561 -7.78 8.05 32.91
C ASN A 561 -7.75 8.69 31.50
N ASN A 562 -8.32 9.88 31.46
CA ASN A 562 -8.62 10.77 30.32
C ASN A 562 -7.65 10.74 29.15
#